data_AF-A0ABC8VU38-F1
#
_entry.id   AF-A0ABC8VU38-F1
#
_cell.length_a   1.000
_cell.length_b   1.000
_cell.length_c   1.000
_cell.angle_alpha   90.00
_cell.angle_beta   90.00
_cell.angle_gamma   90.00
#
_symmetry.space_group_name_H-M   'P 1'
#
loop_
_entity.id
_entity.type
_entity.pdbx_description
1 polymer ?
#
loop_
_entity_poly.entity_id
_entity_poly.type
_entity_poly.pdbx_seq_one_letter_code
_entity_poly.pdbx_strand_id
1 'polypeptide(L)'
;MDEPQPPPRPPVELAGAARDAELRLAVALSREEVLRRRRRRLLQLCSIYRAQFWALAEELPARHGEYWWEHGASPALDDEAPPPSLALLKANGARAGPPGNGGLVGPLENGCRGAVAPPAAAAAGRAGCAVSNCDAKAMPLSPYCFNHILLDPKQQLYQPCAFPTRKSGMPNGEAICGNPVLRGITPLRCADHDPKSQELIVEALRNAGIDMPLTKGSEGCCAKLTCWLLFCYPP
;
A
#
# COMPACT_ATOMS: atom_id res chain seq x y z
N MET A 1 15.99 -30.61 12.41
CA MET A 1 14.64 -31.18 12.48
C MET A 1 13.95 -30.77 11.19
N ASP A 2 13.75 -31.69 10.26
CA ASP A 2 13.01 -31.40 9.02
C ASP A 2 11.55 -31.11 9.39
N GLU A 3 11.09 -29.89 9.11
CA GLU A 3 9.68 -29.55 9.23
C GLU A 3 8.90 -30.39 8.21
N PRO A 4 7.92 -31.21 8.64
CA PRO A 4 7.21 -32.08 7.73
C PRO A 4 6.51 -31.26 6.65
N GLN A 5 6.82 -31.58 5.39
CA GLN A 5 6.21 -30.91 4.24
C GLN A 5 4.68 -30.99 4.33
N PRO A 6 3.97 -29.86 4.15
CA PRO A 6 2.51 -29.89 4.11
C PRO A 6 2.06 -30.81 2.97
N PRO A 7 0.96 -31.56 3.16
CA PRO A 7 0.48 -32.49 2.16
C PRO A 7 0.25 -31.77 0.82
N PRO A 8 0.56 -32.43 -0.32
CA PRO A 8 0.37 -31.82 -1.63
C PRO A 8 -1.08 -31.41 -1.78
N ARG A 9 -1.31 -30.16 -2.21
CA ARG A 9 -2.67 -29.65 -2.43
C ARG A 9 -3.35 -30.56 -3.46
N PRO A 10 -4.58 -31.03 -3.19
CA PRO A 10 -5.29 -31.88 -4.14
C PRO A 10 -5.44 -31.15 -5.48
N PRO A 11 -5.43 -31.90 -6.60
CA PRO A 11 -5.67 -31.32 -7.92
C PRO A 11 -6.98 -30.52 -7.94
N VAL A 12 -6.98 -29.39 -8.64
CA VAL A 12 -8.19 -28.58 -8.81
C VAL A 12 -9.17 -29.33 -9.70
N GLU A 13 -10.22 -29.86 -9.11
CA GLU A 13 -11.33 -30.50 -9.82
C GLU A 13 -12.11 -29.47 -10.64
N LEU A 14 -12.24 -29.65 -11.95
CA LEU A 14 -12.98 -28.73 -12.81
C LEU A 14 -14.49 -28.94 -12.68
N ALA A 15 -15.22 -27.90 -12.30
CA ALA A 15 -16.67 -27.97 -12.09
C ALA A 15 -17.38 -28.31 -13.40
N GLY A 16 -18.11 -29.43 -13.41
CA GLY A 16 -18.81 -29.92 -14.59
C GLY A 16 -17.94 -30.66 -15.61
N ALA A 17 -16.72 -31.08 -15.23
CA ALA A 17 -15.78 -31.81 -16.10
C ALA A 17 -16.41 -33.02 -16.84
N ALA A 18 -17.30 -33.77 -16.18
CA ALA A 18 -17.98 -34.91 -16.78
C ALA A 18 -18.90 -34.51 -17.96
N ARG A 19 -19.80 -33.55 -17.73
CA ARG A 19 -20.67 -33.00 -18.78
C ARG A 19 -19.87 -32.32 -19.90
N ASP A 20 -18.80 -31.64 -19.53
CA ASP A 20 -17.84 -31.06 -20.45
C ASP A 20 -17.11 -32.10 -21.31
N ALA A 21 -16.93 -33.32 -20.79
CA ALA A 21 -16.29 -34.43 -21.48
C ALA A 21 -17.22 -35.10 -22.50
N GLU A 22 -18.50 -35.26 -22.17
CA GLU A 22 -19.53 -35.73 -23.11
C GLU A 22 -19.61 -34.82 -24.36
N LEU A 23 -19.47 -33.51 -24.15
CA LEU A 23 -19.51 -32.50 -25.20
C LEU A 23 -18.19 -32.36 -25.99
N ARG A 24 -17.12 -33.07 -25.62
CA ARG A 24 -15.84 -33.02 -26.35
C ARG A 24 -15.93 -33.64 -27.74
N LEU A 25 -16.82 -34.63 -27.92
CA LEU A 25 -16.99 -35.34 -29.18
C LEU A 25 -18.00 -34.65 -30.12
N ALA A 26 -18.65 -33.58 -29.67
CA ALA A 26 -19.59 -32.82 -30.49
C ALA A 26 -18.84 -32.04 -31.57
N VAL A 27 -19.30 -32.17 -32.83
CA VAL A 27 -18.74 -31.44 -33.99
C VAL A 27 -18.95 -29.93 -33.86
N ALA A 28 -20.06 -29.51 -33.23
CA ALA A 28 -20.35 -28.12 -32.95
C ALA A 28 -21.09 -27.98 -31.61
N LEU A 29 -20.78 -26.91 -30.87
CA LEU A 29 -21.47 -26.54 -29.64
C LEU A 29 -22.48 -25.44 -29.92
N SER A 30 -23.65 -25.51 -29.27
CA SER A 30 -24.61 -24.42 -29.30
C SER A 30 -24.05 -23.20 -28.56
N ARG A 31 -24.48 -21.99 -28.96
CA ARG A 31 -24.11 -20.74 -28.28
C ARG A 31 -24.40 -20.81 -26.78
N GLU A 32 -25.56 -21.36 -26.43
CA GLU A 32 -26.01 -21.50 -25.05
C GLU A 32 -25.08 -22.41 -24.23
N GLU A 33 -24.64 -23.53 -24.78
CA GLU A 33 -23.73 -24.45 -24.09
C GLU A 33 -22.36 -23.81 -23.86
N VAL A 34 -21.84 -23.07 -24.84
CA VAL A 34 -20.60 -22.29 -24.69
C VAL A 34 -20.72 -21.27 -23.55
N LEU A 35 -21.83 -20.52 -23.49
CA LEU A 35 -22.04 -19.51 -22.46
C LEU A 35 -22.15 -20.14 -21.07
N ARG A 36 -22.91 -21.22 -20.91
CA ARG A 36 -23.02 -21.93 -19.62
C ARG A 36 -21.69 -22.47 -19.14
N ARG A 37 -20.90 -23.05 -20.05
CA ARG A 37 -19.56 -23.59 -19.76
C ARG A 37 -18.60 -22.49 -19.32
N ARG A 38 -18.56 -21.37 -20.04
CA ARG A 38 -17.72 -20.21 -19.69
C ARG A 38 -18.13 -19.58 -18.37
N ARG A 39 -19.44 -19.37 -18.14
CA ARG A 39 -19.96 -18.83 -16.88
C ARG A 39 -19.55 -19.71 -15.70
N ARG A 40 -19.75 -21.03 -15.80
CA ARG A 40 -19.37 -21.97 -14.74
C ARG A 40 -17.88 -21.92 -14.43
N ARG A 41 -17.03 -21.95 -15.47
CA ARG A 41 -15.57 -21.87 -15.30
C ARG A 41 -15.12 -20.56 -14.69
N LEU A 42 -15.71 -19.43 -15.11
CA LEU A 42 -15.39 -18.12 -14.55
C LEU A 42 -15.77 -18.05 -13.07
N LEU A 43 -16.98 -18.51 -12.70
CA LEU A 43 -17.41 -18.54 -11.31
C LEU A 43 -16.52 -19.43 -10.44
N GLN A 44 -16.13 -20.61 -10.96
CA GLN A 44 -15.19 -21.48 -10.27
C GLN A 44 -13.82 -20.83 -10.10
N LEU A 45 -13.30 -20.18 -11.14
CA LEU A 45 -12.04 -19.46 -11.09
C LEU A 45 -12.08 -18.37 -10.02
N CYS A 46 -13.13 -17.54 -10.02
CA CYS A 46 -13.33 -16.51 -9.00
C CYS A 46 -13.38 -17.11 -7.58
N SER A 47 -14.05 -18.24 -7.41
CA SER A 47 -14.11 -18.94 -6.11
C SER A 47 -12.73 -19.40 -5.65
N ILE A 48 -11.92 -19.96 -6.55
CA ILE A 48 -10.56 -20.46 -6.23
C ILE A 48 -9.64 -19.29 -5.87
N TYR A 49 -9.61 -18.23 -6.67
CA TYR A 49 -8.78 -17.05 -6.40
C TYR A 49 -9.18 -16.39 -5.08
N ARG A 50 -10.48 -16.31 -4.79
CA ARG A 50 -10.96 -15.80 -3.51
C ARG A 50 -10.49 -16.66 -2.35
N ALA A 51 -10.58 -17.99 -2.46
CA ALA A 51 -10.09 -18.91 -1.41
C ALA A 51 -8.57 -18.77 -1.21
N GLN A 52 -7.79 -18.68 -2.29
CA GLN A 52 -6.34 -18.46 -2.22
C GLN A 52 -5.99 -17.15 -1.55
N PHE A 53 -6.70 -16.07 -1.90
CA PHE A 53 -6.52 -14.76 -1.27
C PHE A 53 -6.77 -14.83 0.23
N TRP A 54 -7.87 -15.45 0.68
CA TRP A 54 -8.18 -15.57 2.10
C TRP A 54 -7.18 -16.43 2.85
N ALA A 55 -6.74 -17.55 2.27
CA ALA A 55 -5.69 -18.38 2.86
C ALA A 55 -4.39 -17.57 3.06
N LEU A 56 -3.96 -16.82 2.05
CA LEU A 56 -2.78 -15.95 2.16
C LEU A 56 -2.98 -14.80 3.16
N ALA A 57 -4.17 -14.22 3.22
CA ALA A 57 -4.49 -13.13 4.13
C ALA A 57 -4.47 -13.57 5.60
N GLU A 58 -4.72 -14.85 5.88
CA GLU A 58 -4.60 -15.44 7.22
C GLU A 58 -3.16 -15.88 7.54
N GLU A 59 -2.47 -16.50 6.57
CA GLU A 59 -1.12 -17.03 6.75
C GLU A 59 -0.05 -15.92 6.85
N LEU A 60 -0.13 -14.88 6.02
CA LEU A 60 0.91 -13.84 5.96
C LEU A 60 1.07 -13.09 7.30
N PRO A 61 0.00 -12.61 7.96
CA PRO A 61 0.13 -11.95 9.25
C PRO A 61 0.64 -12.87 10.35
N ALA A 62 0.24 -14.15 10.34
CA ALA A 62 0.70 -15.14 11.31
C ALA A 62 2.22 -15.38 11.18
N ARG A 63 2.69 -15.67 9.96
CA ARG A 63 4.13 -15.86 9.68
C ARG A 63 4.93 -14.57 9.89
N HIS A 64 4.37 -13.42 9.56
CA HIS A 64 5.01 -12.13 9.84
C HIS A 64 5.12 -11.88 11.35
N GLY A 65 4.11 -12.28 12.14
CA GLY A 65 4.14 -12.22 13.60
C GLY A 65 5.21 -13.14 14.19
N GLU A 66 5.28 -14.39 13.74
CA GLU A 66 6.34 -15.35 14.11
C GLU A 66 7.73 -14.79 13.79
N TYR A 67 7.94 -14.33 12.56
CA TYR A 67 9.20 -13.71 12.14
C TYR A 67 9.57 -12.51 13.01
N TRP A 68 8.61 -11.61 13.28
CA TRP A 68 8.86 -10.45 14.15
C TRP A 68 9.17 -10.85 15.59
N TRP A 69 8.57 -11.93 16.08
CA TRP A 69 8.80 -12.44 17.42
C TRP A 69 10.18 -13.10 17.55
N GLU A 70 10.60 -13.86 16.54
CA GLU A 70 11.89 -14.56 16.51
C GLU A 70 13.07 -13.63 16.23
N HIS A 71 12.89 -12.64 15.34
CA HIS A 71 13.99 -11.79 14.88
C HIS A 71 14.00 -10.39 15.50
N GLY A 72 12.92 -9.96 16.17
CA GLY A 72 12.76 -8.56 16.58
C GLY A 72 12.85 -7.62 15.36
N ALA A 73 12.97 -6.31 15.57
CA ALA A 73 13.19 -5.39 14.46
C ALA A 73 14.39 -5.87 13.62
N SER A 74 14.17 -6.04 12.30
CA SER A 74 15.12 -6.53 11.28
C SER A 74 16.57 -6.30 11.69
N PRO A 75 17.47 -7.30 11.57
CA PRO A 75 18.89 -7.10 11.80
C PRO A 75 19.30 -5.88 10.99
N ALA A 76 19.51 -4.76 11.68
CA ALA A 76 20.25 -3.67 11.09
C ALA A 76 21.61 -4.32 10.82
N LEU A 77 21.99 -4.39 9.56
CA LEU A 77 23.36 -4.75 9.22
C LEU A 77 24.23 -3.71 9.92
N ASP A 78 24.76 -4.07 11.07
CA ASP A 78 25.87 -3.39 11.74
C ASP A 78 27.13 -3.65 10.89
N ASP A 79 27.12 -3.18 9.64
CA ASP A 79 28.26 -3.21 8.73
C ASP A 79 28.77 -1.78 8.54
N GLU A 80 29.32 -1.21 9.62
CA GLU A 80 30.66 -0.61 9.67
C GLU A 80 30.83 0.05 11.05
N ALA A 81 31.80 -0.43 11.81
CA ALA A 81 32.29 0.27 12.98
C ALA A 81 32.97 1.56 12.50
N PRO A 82 32.50 2.77 12.87
CA PRO A 82 33.21 3.98 12.50
C PRO A 82 34.62 3.94 13.12
N PRO A 83 35.69 4.21 12.34
CA PRO A 83 37.04 4.14 12.86
C PRO A 83 37.21 5.12 14.03
N PRO A 84 37.95 4.73 15.09
CA PRO A 84 38.07 5.54 16.29
C PRO A 84 39.05 6.69 16.04
N SER A 85 38.52 7.85 15.62
CA SER A 85 39.17 9.18 15.61
C SER A 85 38.12 10.16 15.09
N LEU A 86 37.45 10.99 15.90
CA LEU A 86 38.01 12.18 16.54
C LEU A 86 37.18 12.51 17.80
N ALA A 87 37.64 12.02 18.94
CA ALA A 87 37.35 12.66 20.21
C ALA A 87 38.17 13.95 20.28
N LEU A 88 37.58 15.11 19.96
CA LEU A 88 38.17 16.39 20.31
C LEU A 88 37.10 17.48 20.56
N LEU A 89 36.89 17.71 21.86
CA LEU A 89 36.57 19.00 22.50
C LEU A 89 35.23 19.68 22.19
N LYS A 90 34.29 19.57 23.15
CA LYS A 90 34.01 20.74 24.00
C LYS A 90 33.35 20.36 25.32
N ALA A 91 34.11 20.57 26.38
CA ALA A 91 33.63 20.63 27.75
C ALA A 91 32.92 21.98 28.01
N ASN A 92 31.92 21.89 28.88
CA ASN A 92 31.44 22.90 29.83
C ASN A 92 30.64 24.12 29.31
N GLY A 93 29.43 24.25 29.86
CA GLY A 93 28.63 25.47 29.83
C GLY A 93 27.21 25.29 30.34
N ALA A 94 27.05 24.95 31.62
CA ALA A 94 25.74 25.08 32.28
C ALA A 94 25.36 26.56 32.43
N ARG A 95 24.14 26.94 32.06
CA ARG A 95 23.34 27.99 32.72
C ARG A 95 21.86 27.83 32.40
N ALA A 96 21.07 27.96 33.46
CA ALA A 96 19.62 27.84 33.53
C ALA A 96 18.88 29.08 32.99
N GLY A 97 17.66 28.88 32.49
CA GLY A 97 16.65 29.91 32.18
C GLY A 97 15.40 29.32 31.49
N PRO A 98 14.20 29.91 31.65
CA PRO A 98 12.94 29.21 31.99
C PRO A 98 12.00 28.85 30.81
N PRO A 99 10.91 28.08 31.02
CA PRO A 99 10.10 27.49 29.95
C PRO A 99 9.05 28.46 29.40
N GLY A 100 8.97 28.55 28.07
CA GLY A 100 8.01 29.37 27.33
C GLY A 100 7.22 28.54 26.32
N ASN A 101 6.06 28.08 26.77
CA ASN A 101 4.80 27.92 26.04
C ASN A 101 4.87 27.60 24.51
N GLY A 102 4.87 26.31 24.18
CA GLY A 102 4.60 25.80 22.83
C GLY A 102 3.13 25.38 22.70
N GLY A 103 2.41 26.01 21.78
CA GLY A 103 0.97 25.86 21.58
C GLY A 103 0.52 24.45 21.20
N LEU A 104 -0.65 24.10 21.74
CA LEU A 104 -1.52 23.02 21.31
C LEU A 104 -1.78 23.09 19.79
N VAL A 105 -1.48 22.01 19.08
CA VAL A 105 -2.27 21.59 17.91
C VAL A 105 -2.74 20.17 18.19
N GLY A 106 -4.07 19.99 18.09
CA GLY A 106 -4.81 18.94 18.77
C GLY A 106 -4.58 17.51 18.27
N PRO A 107 -4.99 16.51 19.06
CA PRO A 107 -4.96 15.10 18.65
C PRO A 107 -5.96 14.83 17.54
N LEU A 108 -5.50 14.22 16.44
CA LEU A 108 -6.39 13.45 15.58
C LEU A 108 -6.78 12.18 16.34
N GLU A 109 -7.95 12.24 16.96
CA GLU A 109 -8.60 11.08 17.56
C GLU A 109 -9.02 10.09 16.47
N ASN A 110 -8.36 8.95 16.42
CA ASN A 110 -8.98 7.73 15.94
C ASN A 110 -8.49 6.56 16.80
N GLY A 111 -9.44 5.90 17.45
CA GLY A 111 -9.20 5.09 18.64
C GLY A 111 -8.42 3.80 18.41
N CYS A 112 -7.41 3.59 19.24
CA CYS A 112 -6.90 2.26 19.62
C CYS A 112 -6.83 2.23 21.15
N ARG A 113 -7.94 1.86 21.81
CA ARG A 113 -7.92 1.50 23.22
C ARG A 113 -7.42 0.07 23.33
N GLY A 114 -6.30 -0.12 24.04
CA GLY A 114 -5.86 -1.41 24.54
C GLY A 114 -4.56 -1.94 23.91
N ALA A 115 -3.44 -1.29 24.21
CA ALA A 115 -2.15 -1.96 24.20
C ALA A 115 -1.34 -1.44 25.39
N VAL A 116 -1.03 -2.35 26.32
CA VAL A 116 -0.13 -2.11 27.44
C VAL A 116 1.23 -1.76 26.86
N ALA A 117 1.79 -0.61 27.25
CA ALA A 117 3.10 -0.18 26.78
C ALA A 117 4.18 -1.20 27.18
N PRO A 118 4.97 -1.75 26.24
CA PRO A 118 6.19 -2.45 26.60
C PRO A 118 7.27 -1.44 27.02
N PRO A 119 8.22 -1.84 27.90
CA PRO A 119 9.27 -0.95 28.37
C PRO A 119 10.17 -0.52 27.21
N ALA A 120 10.65 0.72 27.30
CA ALA A 120 11.53 1.38 26.35
C ALA A 120 12.80 0.55 26.07
N ALA A 121 12.75 -0.29 25.04
CA ALA A 121 13.94 -0.79 24.38
C ALA A 121 14.52 0.36 23.53
N ALA A 122 15.81 0.62 23.69
CA ALA A 122 16.54 1.72 23.07
C ALA A 122 16.27 1.80 21.55
N ALA A 123 15.35 2.68 21.16
CA ALA A 123 15.21 3.11 19.79
C ALA A 123 16.45 3.92 19.47
N ALA A 124 17.47 3.28 18.86
CA ALA A 124 18.39 4.01 18.01
C ALA A 124 17.52 4.73 16.97
N GLY A 125 17.21 5.99 17.23
CA GLY A 125 16.38 6.78 16.34
C GLY A 125 17.06 6.80 14.99
N ARG A 126 16.35 6.34 13.94
CA ARG A 126 16.84 6.48 12.55
C ARG A 126 17.42 7.89 12.36
N ALA A 127 18.56 7.96 11.68
CA ALA A 127 19.24 9.22 11.37
C ALA A 127 18.28 10.25 10.73
N GLY A 128 18.59 11.53 10.89
CA GLY A 128 17.87 12.60 10.19
C GLY A 128 18.09 12.50 8.68
N CYS A 129 17.23 13.18 7.93
CA CYS A 129 17.38 13.32 6.48
C CYS A 129 18.73 13.93 6.12
N ALA A 130 19.39 13.42 5.08
CA ALA A 130 20.67 13.93 4.57
C ALA A 130 20.57 15.29 3.85
N VAL A 131 19.37 15.85 3.69
CA VAL A 131 19.19 17.17 3.08
C VAL A 131 19.52 18.22 4.13
N SER A 132 20.48 19.09 3.84
CA SER A 132 20.83 20.21 4.72
C SER A 132 19.58 21.03 5.00
N ASN A 133 19.27 21.33 6.27
CA ASN A 133 18.06 22.02 6.76
C ASN A 133 16.77 21.18 6.88
N CYS A 134 16.86 19.85 6.72
CA CYS A 134 15.70 18.97 6.92
C CYS A 134 15.78 18.23 8.26
N ASP A 135 14.85 18.53 9.17
CA ASP A 135 14.79 17.87 10.49
C ASP A 135 13.94 16.58 10.48
N ALA A 136 13.41 16.19 9.31
CA ALA A 136 12.58 15.00 9.19
C ALA A 136 13.42 13.73 9.34
N LYS A 137 12.81 12.69 9.91
CA LYS A 137 13.44 11.38 10.08
C LYS A 137 13.64 10.71 8.72
N ALA A 138 14.81 10.13 8.50
CA ALA A 138 15.08 9.37 7.28
C ALA A 138 14.19 8.11 7.21
N MET A 139 13.85 7.70 5.99
CA MET A 139 13.09 6.48 5.74
C MET A 139 13.95 5.24 6.01
N PRO A 140 13.34 4.06 6.25
CA PRO A 140 14.09 2.81 6.33
C PRO A 140 14.91 2.61 5.04
N LEU A 141 16.18 2.20 5.18
CA LEU A 141 17.08 1.87 4.07
C LEU A 141 17.40 3.05 3.12
N SER A 142 17.10 4.29 3.50
CA SER A 142 17.43 5.50 2.73
C SER A 142 17.95 6.59 3.66
N PRO A 143 18.93 7.41 3.23
CA PRO A 143 19.37 8.58 3.99
C PRO A 143 18.39 9.76 3.87
N TYR A 144 17.29 9.65 3.12
CA TYR A 144 16.34 10.72 2.89
C TYR A 144 15.00 10.49 3.60
N CYS A 145 14.31 11.56 4.01
CA CYS A 145 12.94 11.49 4.51
C CYS A 145 11.94 11.26 3.37
N PHE A 146 10.66 11.04 3.71
CA PHE A 146 9.61 10.84 2.71
C PHE A 146 9.58 11.93 1.63
N ASN A 147 9.63 13.21 2.00
CA ASN A 147 9.57 14.33 1.05
C ASN A 147 10.81 14.42 0.14
N HIS A 148 11.97 13.93 0.61
CA HIS A 148 13.23 13.98 -0.11
C HIS A 148 13.63 12.64 -0.72
N ILE A 149 12.78 11.62 -0.64
CA ILE A 149 13.11 10.26 -1.04
C ILE A 149 13.40 10.11 -2.53
N LEU A 150 12.96 11.08 -3.34
CA LEU A 150 13.24 11.14 -4.77
C LEU A 150 14.66 11.65 -5.09
N LEU A 151 15.38 12.20 -4.10
CA LEU A 151 16.79 12.57 -4.23
C LEU A 151 17.73 11.36 -4.08
N ASP A 152 17.21 10.22 -3.61
CA ASP A 152 17.99 9.00 -3.44
C ASP A 152 18.30 8.37 -4.81
N PRO A 153 19.58 8.26 -5.22
CA PRO A 153 19.95 7.65 -6.49
C PRO A 153 19.60 6.16 -6.58
N LYS A 154 19.44 5.48 -5.43
CA LYS A 154 19.05 4.07 -5.34
C LYS A 154 17.53 3.88 -5.26
N GLN A 155 16.73 4.94 -5.41
CA GLN A 155 15.29 4.83 -5.27
C GLN A 155 14.65 4.02 -6.39
N GLN A 156 14.10 2.85 -6.04
CA GLN A 156 13.33 2.00 -6.95
C GLN A 156 11.83 1.94 -6.65
N LEU A 157 11.41 2.28 -5.42
CA LEU A 157 10.02 2.12 -4.98
C LEU A 157 9.15 3.34 -5.29
N TYR A 158 9.74 4.54 -5.22
CA TYR A 158 9.02 5.79 -5.41
C TYR A 158 9.33 6.45 -6.76
N GLN A 159 8.36 7.22 -7.26
CA GLN A 159 8.43 8.05 -8.45
C GLN A 159 7.62 9.33 -8.21
N PRO A 160 8.00 10.48 -8.80
CA PRO A 160 7.21 11.70 -8.66
C PRO A 160 5.79 11.53 -9.22
N CYS A 161 4.83 12.13 -8.52
CA CYS A 161 3.46 12.31 -8.97
C CYS A 161 3.47 13.05 -10.31
N ALA A 162 2.94 12.40 -11.35
CA ALA A 162 2.89 12.94 -12.70
C ALA A 162 1.64 13.80 -12.95
N PHE A 163 0.99 14.32 -11.90
CA PHE A 163 -0.20 15.15 -12.04
C PHE A 163 0.22 16.54 -12.52
N PRO A 164 -0.36 17.04 -13.62
CA PRO A 164 -0.05 18.38 -14.12
C PRO A 164 -0.66 19.42 -13.18
N THR A 165 0.17 20.31 -12.67
CA THR A 165 -0.23 21.47 -11.87
C THR A 165 -0.02 22.74 -12.69
N ARG A 166 -1.08 23.55 -12.82
CA ARG A 166 -0.94 24.90 -13.35
C ARG A 166 -0.32 25.76 -12.26
N LYS A 167 0.90 26.24 -12.45
CA LYS A 167 1.46 27.29 -11.59
C LYS A 167 0.71 28.59 -11.88
N SER A 168 0.02 29.14 -10.89
CA SER A 168 -0.55 30.48 -10.95
C SER A 168 0.58 31.51 -11.07
N GLY A 169 0.94 31.89 -12.30
CA GLY A 169 1.85 33.02 -12.54
C GLY A 169 2.94 32.86 -13.63
N MET A 170 3.03 31.75 -14.36
CA MET A 170 3.95 31.66 -15.51
C MET A 170 3.26 31.18 -16.80
N PRO A 171 3.54 31.80 -17.95
CA PRO A 171 2.76 31.58 -19.17
C PRO A 171 2.99 30.21 -19.85
N ASN A 172 4.09 29.49 -19.60
CA ASN A 172 4.48 28.33 -20.43
C ASN A 172 5.10 27.14 -19.67
N GLY A 173 4.87 26.98 -18.37
CA GLY A 173 5.46 25.88 -17.59
C GLY A 173 4.40 24.96 -16.98
N GLU A 174 4.07 23.86 -17.64
CA GLU A 174 3.32 22.77 -17.03
C GLU A 174 4.21 22.12 -15.95
N ALA A 175 3.97 22.45 -14.69
CA ALA A 175 4.74 21.90 -13.60
C ALA A 175 4.07 20.62 -13.11
N ILE A 176 4.81 19.54 -12.92
CA ILE A 176 4.29 18.34 -12.28
C ILE A 176 4.32 18.50 -10.76
N CYS A 177 3.37 17.87 -10.07
CA CYS A 177 3.27 17.88 -8.61
C CYS A 177 4.57 17.45 -7.91
N GLY A 178 5.22 16.40 -8.40
CA GLY A 178 6.52 15.96 -7.87
C GLY A 178 6.47 15.23 -6.52
N ASN A 179 5.31 15.12 -5.86
CA ASN A 179 5.18 14.37 -4.61
C ASN A 179 5.55 12.88 -4.81
N PRO A 180 6.27 12.23 -3.88
CA PRO A 180 6.62 10.82 -4.00
C PRO A 180 5.39 9.90 -4.00
N VAL A 181 5.27 9.02 -5.00
CA VAL A 181 4.21 8.01 -5.16
C VAL A 181 4.86 6.65 -5.41
N LEU A 182 4.25 5.56 -4.95
CA LEU A 182 4.74 4.20 -5.24
C LEU A 182 4.59 3.86 -6.72
N ARG A 183 5.63 3.28 -7.33
CA ARG A 183 5.65 2.90 -8.77
C ARG A 183 4.55 1.92 -9.18
N GLY A 184 3.97 1.17 -8.23
CA GLY A 184 2.88 0.23 -8.50
C GLY A 184 1.50 0.85 -8.65
N ILE A 185 1.33 2.14 -8.37
CA ILE A 185 0.03 2.81 -8.47
C ILE A 185 -0.16 3.33 -9.90
N THR A 186 -1.22 2.89 -10.57
CA THR A 186 -1.63 3.39 -11.89
C THR A 186 -3.03 4.00 -11.79
N PRO A 187 -3.20 5.29 -12.10
CA PRO A 187 -2.20 6.27 -12.55
C PRO A 187 -1.27 6.76 -11.42
N LEU A 188 -0.06 7.23 -11.76
CA LEU A 188 0.93 7.75 -10.79
C LEU A 188 0.47 9.08 -10.15
N ARG A 189 -0.45 9.01 -9.20
CA ARG A 189 -1.07 10.16 -8.52
C ARG A 189 -0.87 10.04 -7.00
N CYS A 190 -0.55 11.15 -6.35
CA CYS A 190 -0.51 11.21 -4.90
C CYS A 190 -1.93 11.29 -4.34
N ALA A 191 -2.09 11.05 -3.03
CA ALA A 191 -3.39 11.04 -2.36
C ALA A 191 -4.20 12.33 -2.60
N ASP A 192 -3.56 13.48 -2.70
CA ASP A 192 -4.23 14.76 -2.95
C ASP A 192 -4.70 14.96 -4.39
N HIS A 193 -4.07 14.25 -5.34
CA HIS A 193 -4.31 14.40 -6.78
C HIS A 193 -5.11 13.26 -7.40
N ASP A 194 -5.20 12.11 -6.72
CA ASP A 194 -6.05 11.01 -7.16
C ASP A 194 -7.53 11.42 -7.29
N PRO A 195 -8.20 11.98 -6.25
CA PRO A 195 -9.61 12.39 -6.36
C PRO A 195 -9.81 13.50 -7.40
N LYS A 196 -8.88 14.46 -7.48
CA LYS A 196 -8.94 15.55 -8.46
C LYS A 196 -8.83 15.03 -9.90
N SER A 197 -7.98 14.03 -10.13
CA SER A 197 -7.82 13.42 -11.45
C SER A 197 -9.09 12.67 -11.87
N GLN A 198 -9.75 11.99 -10.92
CA GLN A 198 -11.01 11.32 -11.19
C GLN A 198 -12.12 12.32 -11.55
N GLU A 199 -12.22 13.45 -10.85
CA GLU A 199 -13.20 14.50 -11.18
C GLU A 199 -12.97 15.09 -12.57
N LEU A 200 -11.72 15.37 -12.96
CA LEU A 200 -11.39 15.86 -14.29
C LEU A 200 -11.72 14.85 -15.39
N ILE A 201 -11.49 13.55 -15.14
CA ILE A 201 -11.87 12.49 -16.09
C ILE A 201 -13.38 12.44 -16.24
N VAL A 202 -14.14 12.48 -15.15
CA VAL A 202 -15.61 12.45 -15.20
C VAL A 202 -16.17 13.69 -15.87
N GLU A 203 -15.60 14.87 -15.62
CA GLU A 203 -15.97 16.08 -16.34
C GLU A 203 -15.68 15.99 -17.84
N ALA A 204 -14.53 15.47 -18.24
CA ALA A 204 -14.20 15.25 -19.65
C ALA A 204 -15.14 14.25 -20.33
N LEU A 205 -15.51 13.17 -19.63
CA LEU A 205 -16.47 12.18 -20.11
C LEU A 205 -17.88 12.76 -20.25
N ARG A 206 -18.32 13.56 -19.27
CA ARG A 206 -19.60 14.28 -19.33
C ARG A 206 -19.64 15.26 -20.50
N ASN A 207 -18.55 15.99 -20.73
CA ASN A 207 -18.42 16.88 -21.88
C ASN A 207 -18.43 16.12 -23.22
N ALA A 208 -18.04 14.84 -23.22
CA ALA A 208 -18.16 13.93 -24.36
C ALA A 208 -19.53 13.22 -24.46
N GLY A 209 -20.48 13.53 -23.57
CA GLY A 209 -21.82 12.94 -23.55
C GLY A 209 -21.91 11.54 -22.91
N ILE A 210 -20.90 11.13 -22.14
CA ILE A 210 -20.87 9.85 -21.42
C ILE A 210 -21.05 10.13 -19.91
N ASP A 211 -22.23 9.83 -19.37
CA ASP A 211 -22.50 9.99 -17.94
C ASP A 211 -22.05 8.75 -17.15
N MET A 212 -21.03 8.93 -16.32
CA MET A 212 -20.56 7.93 -15.35
C MET A 212 -20.81 8.45 -13.93
N PRO A 213 -21.69 7.84 -13.12
CA PRO A 213 -21.95 8.31 -11.77
C PRO A 213 -20.77 7.98 -10.83
N LEU A 214 -20.09 9.02 -10.33
CA LEU A 214 -19.21 8.92 -9.15
C LEU A 214 -20.10 8.69 -7.93
N THR A 215 -20.05 7.51 -7.33
CA THR A 215 -20.66 7.27 -6.02
C THR A 215 -19.85 8.03 -4.96
N LYS A 216 -20.12 9.32 -4.79
CA LYS A 216 -19.63 10.10 -3.64
C LYS A 216 -20.39 9.62 -2.40
N GLY A 217 -19.77 8.72 -1.64
CA GLY A 217 -20.33 8.22 -0.38
C GLY A 217 -19.55 7.06 0.25
N SER A 218 -18.47 7.37 0.97
CA SER A 218 -18.21 6.88 2.34
C SER A 218 -16.76 7.15 2.75
N GLU A 219 -16.54 8.34 3.33
CA GLU A 219 -15.54 8.44 4.39
C GLU A 219 -16.04 7.52 5.53
N GLY A 220 -15.31 6.44 5.78
CA GLY A 220 -15.52 5.58 6.94
C GLY A 220 -16.59 4.49 6.84
N CYS A 221 -16.58 3.61 5.83
CA CYS A 221 -17.09 2.22 5.97
C CYS A 221 -16.79 1.26 4.81
N CYS A 222 -15.62 1.32 4.16
CA CYS A 222 -15.29 0.36 3.08
C CYS A 222 -14.94 -1.08 3.55
N ALA A 223 -14.99 -1.38 4.85
CA ALA A 223 -14.70 -2.73 5.34
C ALA A 223 -15.92 -3.64 5.54
N LYS A 224 -17.18 -3.15 5.47
CA LYS A 224 -18.34 -4.01 5.83
C LYS A 224 -19.61 -3.92 4.97
N LEU A 225 -19.71 -3.05 3.95
CA LEU A 225 -20.96 -2.93 3.16
C LEU A 225 -20.87 -3.33 1.68
N THR A 226 -19.69 -3.69 1.17
CA THR A 226 -19.56 -4.36 -0.14
C THR A 226 -20.02 -5.82 -0.13
N CYS A 227 -20.36 -6.37 1.05
CA CYS A 227 -20.85 -7.74 1.17
C CYS A 227 -22.39 -7.87 1.04
N TRP A 228 -23.17 -6.79 1.07
CA TRP A 228 -24.64 -6.88 1.10
C TRP A 228 -25.38 -6.46 -0.18
N LEU A 229 -24.81 -5.64 -1.07
CA LEU A 229 -25.57 -5.08 -2.21
C LEU A 229 -25.08 -5.46 -3.62
N LEU A 230 -24.07 -6.33 -3.75
CA LEU A 230 -23.56 -6.74 -5.08
C LEU A 230 -23.60 -8.25 -5.38
N PHE A 231 -24.15 -9.10 -4.50
CA PHE A 231 -24.16 -10.56 -4.76
C PHE A 231 -25.44 -11.32 -4.36
N CYS A 232 -26.56 -10.61 -4.14
CA CYS A 232 -27.88 -11.24 -4.08
C CYS A 232 -28.78 -10.62 -5.15
N TYR A 233 -29.34 -11.50 -6.00
CA TYR A 233 -30.30 -11.30 -7.11
C TYR A 233 -29.72 -10.98 -8.50
N PRO A 234 -30.24 -11.51 -9.65
CA PRO A 234 -31.41 -12.40 -9.90
C PRO A 234 -31.12 -13.60 -10.87
N PRO A 235 -32.12 -14.39 -11.34
CA PRO A 235 -33.54 -14.45 -10.97
C PRO A 235 -33.90 -15.63 -10.05
#